data_AF-Q7P496-F1
#
_entry.id   AF-Q7P496-F1
#
_cell.length_a   1.000
_cell.length_b   1.000
_cell.length_c   1.000
_cell.angle_alpha   90.00
_cell.angle_beta   90.00
_cell.angle_gamma   90.00
#
_symmetry.space_group_name_H-M   'P 1'
#
loop_
_entity.id
_entity.type
_entity.pdbx_description
1 polymer ?
#
loop_
_entity_poly.entity_id
_entity_poly.type
_entity_poly.pdbx_seq_one_letter_code
_entity_poly.pdbx_strand_id
1 'polypeptide(L)'
;MEKDFNIFLKKAETEVEEMPTFKEYAIDFKTGEYIKDENNDIKVLEKNEALKVWIFKALKTERFRYTDVHSDNYGSELETNIGTIYQKSVKDALMINQIRDTLLVNPYILECYNFDISNENEYVPQITFNVRTIYGELEMEV
;
A
#
# COMPACT_ATOMS: atom_id res chain seq x y z
N MET A 1 -38.00 -3.87 38.91
CA MET A 1 -37.72 -2.89 37.84
C MET A 1 -36.52 -3.45 37.09
N GLU A 2 -36.78 -4.38 36.18
CA GLU A 2 -35.75 -4.90 35.28
C GLU A 2 -35.36 -3.76 34.35
N LYS A 3 -34.09 -3.38 34.36
CA LYS A 3 -33.58 -2.37 33.44
C LYS A 3 -33.39 -3.07 32.10
N ASP A 4 -34.17 -2.68 31.10
CA ASP A 4 -34.03 -3.15 29.73
C ASP A 4 -32.68 -2.73 29.15
N PHE A 5 -31.69 -3.63 29.24
CA PHE A 5 -30.38 -3.50 28.60
C PHE A 5 -30.43 -3.61 27.06
N ASN A 6 -31.63 -3.83 26.48
CA ASN A 6 -31.84 -4.01 25.05
C ASN A 6 -31.61 -2.75 24.20
N ILE A 7 -31.48 -1.56 24.81
CA ILE A 7 -31.18 -0.31 24.08
C ILE A 7 -29.78 -0.32 23.44
N PHE A 8 -28.83 -1.08 23.98
CA PHE A 8 -27.45 -1.16 23.48
C PHE A 8 -27.23 -2.27 22.45
N LEU A 9 -28.23 -3.14 22.24
CA LEU A 9 -28.18 -4.25 21.29
C LEU A 9 -28.88 -3.91 19.97
N LYS A 10 -28.88 -2.63 19.57
CA LYS A 10 -29.32 -2.25 18.24
C LYS A 10 -28.33 -2.88 17.26
N LYS A 11 -28.70 -4.06 16.74
CA LYS A 11 -27.98 -4.79 15.70
C LYS A 11 -27.84 -3.82 14.53
N ALA A 12 -26.65 -3.24 14.39
CA ALA A 12 -26.32 -2.48 13.20
C ALA A 12 -26.42 -3.47 12.05
N GLU A 13 -27.43 -3.30 11.21
CA GLU A 13 -27.45 -3.93 9.90
C GLU A 13 -26.23 -3.37 9.17
N THR A 14 -25.14 -4.12 9.17
CA THR A 14 -23.97 -3.81 8.36
C THR A 14 -24.40 -4.10 6.94
N GLU A 15 -24.80 -3.07 6.20
CA GLU A 15 -24.87 -3.16 4.74
C GLU A 15 -23.47 -3.60 4.29
N VAL A 16 -23.38 -4.82 3.75
CA VAL A 16 -22.16 -5.30 3.12
C VAL A 16 -22.12 -4.58 1.78
N GLU A 17 -21.55 -3.37 1.75
CA GLU A 17 -21.20 -2.73 0.49
C GLU A 17 -20.19 -3.64 -0.22
N GLU A 18 -20.60 -4.19 -1.37
CA GLU A 18 -19.69 -4.92 -2.22
C GLU A 18 -18.62 -3.96 -2.74
N MET A 19 -17.39 -4.13 -2.27
CA MET A 19 -16.28 -3.32 -2.73
C MET A 19 -16.08 -3.51 -4.24
N PRO A 20 -15.95 -2.44 -5.03
CA PRO A 20 -15.79 -2.55 -6.47
C PRO A 20 -14.51 -3.32 -6.83
N THR A 21 -14.46 -3.91 -8.03
CA THR A 21 -13.20 -4.48 -8.54
C THR A 21 -12.15 -3.37 -8.61
N PHE A 22 -11.02 -3.58 -7.93
CA PHE A 22 -9.91 -2.61 -7.91
C PHE A 22 -9.28 -2.56 -9.31
N LYS A 23 -9.12 -1.36 -9.86
CA LYS A 23 -8.57 -1.12 -11.21
C LYS A 23 -7.54 -0.01 -11.17
N GLU A 24 -6.54 -0.13 -12.04
CA GLU A 24 -5.49 0.88 -12.20
C GLU A 24 -4.95 0.83 -13.62
N TYR A 25 -4.39 1.94 -14.12
CA TYR A 25 -3.75 1.95 -15.42
C TYR A 25 -2.37 1.29 -15.35
N ALA A 26 -2.08 0.42 -16.30
CA ALA A 26 -0.78 -0.23 -16.42
C ALA A 26 0.31 0.82 -16.67
N ILE A 27 1.40 0.74 -15.92
CA ILE A 27 2.59 1.56 -16.09
C ILE A 27 3.83 0.67 -16.18
N ASP A 28 4.86 1.15 -16.87
CA ASP A 28 6.19 0.60 -16.76
C ASP A 28 6.83 1.13 -15.46
N PHE A 29 7.21 0.26 -14.54
CA PHE A 29 7.78 0.69 -13.24
C PHE A 29 9.17 1.33 -13.34
N LYS A 30 9.87 1.17 -14.46
CA LYS A 30 11.17 1.81 -14.70
C LYS A 30 11.01 3.22 -15.23
N THR A 31 10.09 3.42 -16.19
CA THR A 31 9.92 4.72 -16.85
C THR A 31 8.79 5.56 -16.25
N GLY A 32 7.83 4.93 -15.58
CA GLY A 32 6.59 5.56 -15.10
C GLY A 32 5.56 5.81 -16.21
N GLU A 33 5.84 5.41 -17.45
CA GLU A 33 4.96 5.66 -18.59
C GLU A 33 3.81 4.64 -18.66
N TYR A 34 2.66 5.09 -19.18
CA TYR A 34 1.51 4.22 -19.38
C TYR A 34 1.77 3.17 -20.47
N ILE A 35 1.40 1.92 -20.18
CA ILE A 35 1.46 0.82 -21.14
C ILE A 35 0.16 0.78 -21.93
N LYS A 36 0.27 0.68 -23.25
CA LYS A 36 -0.88 0.56 -24.15
C LYS A 36 -1.19 -0.88 -24.52
N ASP A 37 -2.45 -1.15 -24.85
CA ASP A 37 -2.90 -2.43 -25.37
C ASP A 37 -2.78 -2.51 -26.91
N GLU A 38 -3.28 -3.60 -27.48
CA GLU A 38 -3.25 -3.86 -28.94
C GLU A 38 -4.05 -2.82 -29.75
N ASN A 39 -5.01 -2.14 -29.13
CA ASN A 39 -5.83 -1.10 -29.75
C ASN A 39 -5.22 0.31 -29.58
N ASN A 40 -4.02 0.41 -29.02
CA ASN A 40 -3.33 1.67 -28.70
C ASN A 40 -4.04 2.53 -27.62
N ASP A 41 -4.92 1.91 -26.83
CA ASP A 41 -5.54 2.49 -25.63
C ASP A 41 -4.70 2.17 -24.38
N ILE A 42 -4.86 2.95 -23.29
CA ILE A 42 -4.14 2.66 -22.04
C ILE A 42 -4.68 1.36 -21.44
N LYS A 43 -3.78 0.39 -21.22
CA LYS A 43 -4.14 -0.90 -20.65
C LYS A 43 -4.62 -0.72 -19.21
N VAL A 44 -5.79 -1.26 -18.91
CA VAL A 44 -6.35 -1.29 -17.55
C VAL A 44 -6.03 -2.64 -16.91
N LEU A 45 -5.51 -2.61 -15.68
CA LEU A 45 -5.29 -3.77 -14.84
C LEU A 45 -6.42 -3.89 -13.82
N GLU A 46 -6.62 -5.10 -13.31
CA GLU A 46 -7.62 -5.39 -12.28
C GLU A 46 -6.99 -6.21 -11.15
N LYS A 47 -7.60 -6.15 -9.96
CA LYS A 47 -7.24 -6.96 -8.78
C LYS A 47 -5.76 -6.78 -8.38
N ASN A 48 -5.02 -7.86 -8.17
CA ASN A 48 -3.63 -7.82 -7.70
C ASN A 48 -2.68 -7.10 -8.67
N GLU A 49 -2.92 -7.18 -9.98
CA GLU A 49 -2.08 -6.47 -10.95
C GLU A 49 -2.28 -4.95 -10.86
N ALA A 50 -3.51 -4.51 -10.60
CA ALA A 50 -3.79 -3.10 -10.32
C ALA A 50 -3.21 -2.67 -8.95
N LEU A 51 -3.31 -3.52 -7.93
CA LEU A 51 -2.75 -3.24 -6.60
C LEU A 51 -1.24 -3.10 -6.63
N LYS A 52 -0.51 -3.87 -7.44
CA LYS A 52 0.95 -3.68 -7.64
C LYS A 52 1.27 -2.26 -8.10
N VAL A 53 0.49 -1.74 -9.06
CA VAL A 53 0.68 -0.37 -9.54
C VAL A 53 0.37 0.65 -8.45
N TRP A 54 -0.72 0.46 -7.71
CA TRP A 54 -1.07 1.35 -6.61
C TRP A 54 0.00 1.35 -5.50
N ILE A 55 0.47 0.17 -5.09
CA ILE A 55 1.53 0.00 -4.09
C ILE A 55 2.80 0.72 -4.53
N PHE A 56 3.22 0.52 -5.78
CA PHE A 56 4.38 1.21 -6.36
C PHE A 56 4.23 2.74 -6.28
N LYS A 57 3.09 3.27 -6.73
CA LYS A 57 2.80 4.71 -6.70
C LYS A 57 2.76 5.26 -5.28
N ALA A 58 2.11 4.57 -4.35
CA ALA A 58 1.98 4.98 -2.96
C ALA A 58 3.35 5.03 -2.26
N LEU A 59 4.21 4.04 -2.50
CA LEU A 59 5.55 4.01 -1.88
C LEU A 59 6.49 5.07 -2.49
N LYS A 60 6.40 5.36 -3.79
CA LYS A 60 7.21 6.39 -4.47
C LYS A 60 6.71 7.83 -4.26
N THR A 61 5.51 8.02 -3.73
CA THR A 61 4.96 9.36 -3.45
C THR A 61 5.34 9.77 -2.03
N GLU A 62 5.99 10.92 -1.87
CA GLU A 62 6.29 11.47 -0.55
C GLU A 62 5.02 11.96 0.14
N ARG A 63 4.75 11.45 1.34
CA ARG A 63 3.62 11.89 2.17
C ARG A 63 3.75 13.38 2.51
N PHE A 64 2.62 14.09 2.57
CA PHE A 64 2.52 15.54 2.87
C PHE A 64 3.15 16.49 1.85
N ARG A 65 3.76 16.00 0.76
CA ARG A 65 4.31 16.87 -0.29
C ARG A 65 3.24 17.45 -1.22
N TYR A 66 2.19 16.67 -1.49
CA TYR A 66 1.15 16.98 -2.49
C TYR A 66 -0.26 16.99 -1.87
N THR A 67 -0.43 17.73 -0.76
CA THR A 67 -1.67 17.74 0.04
C THR A 67 -2.91 18.26 -0.71
N ASP A 68 -2.73 19.01 -1.79
CA ASP A 68 -3.85 19.49 -2.63
C ASP A 68 -4.45 18.38 -3.53
N VAL A 69 -3.74 17.26 -3.71
CA VAL A 69 -4.12 16.16 -4.62
C VAL A 69 -4.32 14.84 -3.87
N HIS A 70 -3.57 14.63 -2.79
CA HIS A 70 -3.57 13.41 -2.00
C HIS A 70 -4.04 13.67 -0.57
N SER A 71 -4.73 12.69 0.00
CA SER A 71 -5.07 12.73 1.43
C SER A 71 -3.82 12.62 2.29
N ASP A 72 -3.91 13.09 3.53
CA ASP A 72 -2.83 13.01 4.52
C ASP A 72 -2.37 11.56 4.81
N ASN A 73 -3.20 10.58 4.46
CA ASN A 73 -2.92 9.15 4.65
C ASN A 73 -2.23 8.49 3.43
N TYR A 74 -2.06 9.20 2.31
CA TYR A 74 -1.44 8.65 1.09
C TYR A 74 0.02 9.08 0.94
N GLY A 75 0.86 8.17 0.43
CA GLY A 75 2.30 8.37 0.29
C GLY A 75 3.09 7.75 1.43
N SER A 76 4.40 7.62 1.23
CA SER A 76 5.36 7.08 2.20
C SER A 76 6.31 8.15 2.72
N GLU A 77 6.93 7.86 3.86
CA GLU A 77 8.02 8.62 4.46
C GLU A 77 9.35 7.86 4.35
N LEU A 78 9.49 6.93 3.39
CA LEU A 78 10.69 6.09 3.29
C LEU A 78 11.95 6.90 3.01
N GLU A 79 11.84 7.92 2.15
CA GLU A 79 12.94 8.82 1.79
C GLU A 79 13.45 9.63 3.00
N THR A 80 12.65 9.84 4.04
CA THR A 80 13.07 10.62 5.23
C THR A 80 14.13 9.90 6.07
N ASN A 81 14.24 8.57 5.93
CA ASN A 81 15.21 7.77 6.64
C ASN A 81 16.55 7.67 5.92
N ILE A 82 16.65 8.12 4.66
CA ILE A 82 17.87 8.07 3.89
C ILE A 82 18.90 9.05 4.48
N GLY A 83 20.12 8.55 4.76
CA GLY A 83 21.21 9.34 5.34
C GLY A 83 21.19 9.45 6.88
N THR A 84 20.23 8.82 7.55
CA THR A 84 20.19 8.76 9.02
C THR A 84 21.17 7.71 9.57
N ILE A 85 21.78 8.01 10.72
CA ILE A 85 22.72 7.09 11.40
C ILE A 85 21.95 6.34 12.51
N TYR A 86 21.26 5.27 12.14
CA TYR A 86 20.62 4.36 13.09
C TYR A 86 21.37 3.02 13.16
N GLN A 87 21.17 2.28 14.25
CA GLN A 87 21.49 0.86 14.25
C GLN A 87 20.62 0.14 13.22
N LYS A 88 21.19 -0.84 12.51
CA LYS A 88 20.52 -1.59 11.44
C LYS A 88 19.12 -2.08 11.83
N SER A 89 19.01 -2.76 12.97
CA SER A 89 17.73 -3.31 13.46
C SER A 89 16.66 -2.24 13.67
N VAL A 90 17.04 -1.03 14.06
CA VAL A 90 16.13 0.11 14.22
C VAL A 90 15.72 0.65 12.85
N LYS A 91 16.67 0.79 11.93
CA LYS A 91 16.40 1.24 10.55
C LYS A 91 15.44 0.28 9.84
N ASP A 92 15.69 -1.03 9.95
CA ASP A 92 14.85 -2.07 9.35
C ASP A 92 13.42 -2.02 9.90
N ALA A 93 13.28 -1.94 11.23
CA ALA A 93 11.97 -1.84 11.87
C ALA A 93 11.21 -0.57 11.44
N LEU A 94 11.90 0.56 11.30
CA LEU A 94 11.30 1.82 10.82
C LEU A 94 10.79 1.68 9.37
N MET A 95 11.61 1.15 8.45
CA MET A 95 11.22 0.97 7.05
C MET A 95 10.02 0.02 6.92
N ILE A 96 10.03 -1.09 7.66
CA ILE A 96 8.92 -2.05 7.68
C ILE A 96 7.62 -1.40 8.18
N ASN A 97 7.68 -0.63 9.27
CA ASN A 97 6.50 0.04 9.80
C ASN A 97 5.98 1.13 8.86
N GLN A 98 6.85 1.91 8.24
CA GLN A 98 6.45 2.91 7.25
C GLN A 98 5.78 2.29 6.02
N ILE A 99 6.27 1.14 5.53
CA ILE A 99 5.59 0.41 4.44
C ILE A 99 4.18 0.00 4.90
N ARG A 100 4.04 -0.58 6.09
CA ARG A 100 2.71 -0.95 6.63
C ARG A 100 1.79 0.25 6.75
N ASP A 101 2.27 1.35 7.33
CA ASP A 101 1.51 2.59 7.50
C ASP A 101 1.12 3.24 6.17
N THR A 102 1.88 2.98 5.10
CA THR A 102 1.56 3.47 3.75
C THR A 102 0.52 2.59 3.06
N LEU A 103 0.63 1.27 3.21
CA LEU A 103 -0.17 0.33 2.42
C LEU A 103 -1.50 -0.04 3.08
N LEU A 104 -1.54 -0.14 4.41
CA LEU A 104 -2.73 -0.60 5.15
C LEU A 104 -3.86 0.43 5.21
N VAL A 105 -3.66 1.63 4.64
CA VAL A 105 -4.74 2.61 4.42
C VAL A 105 -5.67 2.20 3.28
N ASN A 106 -5.22 1.31 2.39
CA ASN A 106 -6.01 0.80 1.28
C ASN A 106 -6.84 -0.42 1.75
N PRO A 107 -8.18 -0.35 1.69
CA PRO A 107 -9.05 -1.40 2.25
C PRO A 107 -8.95 -2.75 1.51
N TYR A 108 -8.32 -2.79 0.33
CA TYR A 108 -8.08 -4.03 -0.41
C TYR A 108 -6.84 -4.79 0.11
N ILE A 109 -5.99 -4.14 0.92
CA ILE A 109 -4.78 -4.71 1.52
C ILE A 109 -5.10 -5.08 2.97
N LEU A 110 -4.90 -6.36 3.31
CA LEU A 110 -5.20 -6.92 4.62
C LEU A 110 -3.97 -7.00 5.52
N GLU A 111 -2.80 -7.28 4.95
CA GLU A 111 -1.56 -7.48 5.70
C GLU A 111 -0.32 -7.30 4.81
N CYS A 112 0.78 -6.82 5.42
CA CYS A 112 2.12 -6.89 4.83
C CYS A 112 3.07 -7.65 5.78
N TYR A 113 3.73 -8.68 5.26
CA TYR A 113 4.49 -9.66 6.04
C TYR A 113 5.69 -10.21 5.26
N ASN A 114 6.52 -11.03 5.92
CA ASN A 114 7.74 -11.63 5.36
C ASN A 114 8.69 -10.62 4.70
N PHE A 115 9.04 -9.57 5.43
CA PHE A 115 9.98 -8.56 4.94
C PHE A 115 11.41 -9.11 4.93
N ASP A 116 12.08 -8.95 3.79
CA ASP A 116 13.52 -9.11 3.64
C ASP A 116 14.12 -7.82 3.09
N ILE A 117 15.16 -7.32 3.75
CA ILE A 117 15.85 -6.09 3.40
C ILE A 117 17.28 -6.46 3.05
N SER A 118 17.67 -6.16 1.82
CA SER A 118 18.99 -6.47 1.28
C SER A 118 19.68 -5.23 0.71
N ASN A 119 20.95 -5.40 0.31
CA ASN A 119 21.78 -4.33 -0.29
C ASN A 119 21.91 -3.07 0.57
N GLU A 120 22.06 -3.24 1.89
CA GLU A 120 22.08 -2.15 2.87
C GLU A 120 23.24 -1.15 2.73
N ASN A 121 24.30 -1.55 2.02
CA ASN A 121 25.42 -0.66 1.70
C ASN A 121 25.10 0.30 0.55
N GLU A 122 24.00 0.07 -0.18
CA GLU A 122 23.50 0.97 -1.19
C GLU A 122 22.73 2.13 -0.56
N TYR A 123 22.66 3.24 -1.30
CA TYR A 123 21.97 4.44 -0.84
C TYR A 123 20.47 4.20 -0.62
N VAL A 124 19.88 3.32 -1.45
CA VAL A 124 18.49 2.85 -1.34
C VAL A 124 18.53 1.33 -1.19
N PRO A 125 18.12 0.78 -0.03
CA PRO A 125 18.08 -0.68 0.15
C PRO A 125 16.96 -1.28 -0.68
N GLN A 126 17.14 -2.53 -1.11
CA GLN A 126 16.11 -3.30 -1.79
C GLN A 126 15.25 -4.00 -0.75
N ILE A 127 13.92 -3.84 -0.83
CA ILE A 127 12.98 -4.42 0.13
C ILE A 127 12.02 -5.36 -0.60
N THR A 128 11.96 -6.61 -0.17
CA THR A 128 10.98 -7.58 -0.65
C THR A 128 10.01 -7.96 0.47
N PHE A 129 8.73 -8.14 0.13
CA PHE A 129 7.70 -8.50 1.10
C PHE A 129 6.46 -9.10 0.44
N ASN A 130 5.68 -9.85 1.21
CA ASN A 130 4.39 -10.36 0.79
C ASN A 130 3.25 -9.44 1.24
N VAL A 131 2.21 -9.36 0.40
CA VAL A 131 1.00 -8.60 0.67
C VAL A 131 -0.20 -9.53 0.55
N ARG A 132 -0.97 -9.64 1.63
CA ARG A 132 -2.26 -10.32 1.62
C ARG A 132 -3.33 -9.30 1.25
N THR A 133 -4.15 -9.64 0.28
CA THR A 133 -5.23 -8.79 -0.26
C THR A 133 -6.55 -9.55 -0.21
N ILE A 134 -7.65 -8.86 -0.49
CA ILE A 134 -8.95 -9.54 -0.66
C ILE A 134 -8.98 -10.49 -1.88
N TYR A 135 -8.04 -10.35 -2.81
CA TYR A 135 -7.96 -11.17 -4.02
C TYR A 135 -6.94 -12.32 -3.91
N GLY A 136 -6.32 -12.50 -2.75
CA GLY A 136 -5.26 -13.48 -2.51
C GLY A 136 -3.94 -12.81 -2.14
N GLU A 137 -2.83 -13.43 -2.49
CA GLU A 137 -1.48 -12.96 -2.11
C GLU A 137 -0.71 -12.44 -3.33
N LEU A 138 0.18 -11.49 -3.09
CA LEU A 138 1.14 -11.00 -4.07
C LEU A 138 2.48 -10.69 -3.40
N GLU A 139 3.54 -10.66 -4.18
CA GLU A 139 4.89 -10.28 -3.76
C GLU A 139 5.26 -8.92 -4.35
N MET A 140 5.94 -8.10 -3.55
CA MET A 140 6.44 -6.79 -3.94
C MET A 140 7.95 -6.72 -3.74
N GLU A 141 8.60 -5.98 -4.62
CA GLU A 141 10.02 -5.61 -4.57
C GLU A 141 10.10 -4.10 -4.86
N VAL A 142 10.72 -3.34 -3.95
CA VAL A 142 10.74 -1.86 -3.99
C VAL A 142 12.09 -1.24 -3.65
#